data_AF-A0AAV1T3X9-F1
#
_entry.id   AF-A0AAV1T3X9-F1
#
_cell.length_a   1.000
_cell.length_b   1.000
_cell.length_c   1.000
_cell.angle_alpha   90.00
_cell.angle_beta   90.00
_cell.angle_gamma   90.00
#
_symmetry.space_group_name_H-M   'P 1'
#
loop_
_entity.id
_entity.type
_entity.pdbx_description
1 polymer ?
#
loop_
_entity_poly.entity_id
_entity_poly.type
_entity_poly.pdbx_seq_one_letter_code
_entity_poly.pdbx_strand_id
1 'polypeptide(L)'
;MVDAAATVGPPDQYVTGSRTVLTALLRRGDAVPDEVQRVQELVECVDNNAQKIAAALVANRRGRGVRTTGVDTTAQLLKEQKRFIAQIAELYEQLSRKSAPVAPPAN
;
A
#
# COMPACT_ATOMS: atom_id res chain seq x y z
N MET A 1 -19.29 8.61 -25.71
CA MET A 1 -19.37 8.66 -24.23
C MET A 1 -19.14 7.24 -23.73
N VAL A 2 -17.90 6.90 -23.37
CA VAL A 2 -17.58 5.62 -22.73
C VAL A 2 -17.64 5.84 -21.23
N ASP A 3 -18.80 5.50 -20.66
CA ASP A 3 -18.97 5.38 -19.22
C ASP A 3 -18.40 4.02 -18.81
N ALA A 4 -17.07 3.95 -18.76
CA ALA A 4 -16.38 2.84 -18.13
C ALA A 4 -16.47 3.10 -16.63
N ALA A 5 -17.58 2.69 -16.03
CA ALA A 5 -17.62 2.40 -14.61
C ALA A 5 -16.46 1.44 -14.35
N ALA A 6 -15.33 1.99 -13.90
CA ALA A 6 -14.18 1.21 -13.50
C ALA A 6 -14.69 0.31 -12.39
N THR A 7 -14.96 -0.94 -12.73
CA THR A 7 -15.29 -1.98 -11.77
C THR A 7 -14.04 -2.08 -10.92
N VAL A 8 -14.02 -1.33 -9.81
CA VAL A 8 -12.94 -1.37 -8.85
C VAL A 8 -12.94 -2.81 -8.36
N GLY A 9 -11.94 -3.57 -8.79
CA GLY A 9 -11.77 -4.95 -8.35
C GLY A 9 -11.65 -5.02 -6.83
N PRO A 10 -11.73 -6.22 -6.24
CA PRO A 10 -11.43 -6.39 -4.82
C PRO A 10 -10.11 -5.68 -4.46
N PRO A 11 -10.03 -4.90 -3.36
CA PRO A 11 -8.84 -4.09 -3.03
C PRO A 11 -7.52 -4.88 -3.02
N ASP A 12 -7.58 -6.15 -2.61
CA ASP A 12 -6.48 -7.11 -2.58
C ASP A 12 -5.93 -7.46 -3.98
N GLN A 13 -6.77 -7.35 -5.02
CA GLN A 13 -6.37 -7.57 -6.41
C GLN A 13 -5.36 -6.53 -6.88
N TYR A 14 -5.48 -5.28 -6.43
CA TYR A 14 -4.58 -4.19 -6.84
C TYR A 14 -3.20 -4.32 -6.19
N VAL A 15 -3.16 -4.71 -4.92
CA VAL A 15 -1.91 -4.94 -4.19
C VAL A 15 -1.15 -6.12 -4.81
N THR A 16 -1.85 -7.24 -5.02
CA THR A 16 -1.29 -8.46 -5.61
C THR A 16 -0.88 -8.25 -7.07
N GLY A 17 -1.71 -7.54 -7.84
CA GLY A 17 -1.43 -7.21 -9.23
C GLY A 17 -0.16 -6.36 -9.38
N SER A 18 -0.01 -5.33 -8.54
CA SER A 18 1.16 -4.45 -8.53
C SER A 18 2.44 -5.22 -8.20
N ARG A 19 2.43 -6.11 -7.19
CA ARG A 19 3.56 -6.99 -6.88
C ARG A 19 3.92 -7.89 -8.06
N THR A 20 2.92 -8.47 -8.72
CA THR A 20 3.11 -9.37 -9.87
C THR A 20 3.82 -8.65 -11.02
N VAL A 21 3.39 -7.42 -11.33
CA VAL A 21 4.03 -6.59 -12.36
C VAL A 21 5.47 -6.26 -11.99
N LEU A 22 5.73 -5.81 -10.76
CA LEU A 22 7.08 -5.48 -10.31
C LEU A 22 8.02 -6.69 -10.36
N THR A 23 7.55 -7.86 -9.94
CA THR A 23 8.31 -9.10 -10.04
C THR A 23 8.61 -9.46 -11.50
N ALA A 24 7.66 -9.26 -12.42
CA ALA A 24 7.88 -9.53 -13.84
C ALA A 24 8.95 -8.61 -14.44
N LEU A 25 8.94 -7.31 -14.08
CA LEU A 25 9.95 -6.33 -14.51
C LEU A 25 11.35 -6.72 -14.02
N LEU A 26 11.48 -7.02 -12.72
CA LEU A 26 12.75 -7.45 -12.13
C LEU A 26 13.28 -8.74 -12.79
N ARG A 27 12.40 -9.70 -13.10
CA ARG A 27 12.80 -10.95 -13.79
C ARG A 27 13.24 -10.73 -15.24
N ARG A 28 12.75 -9.68 -15.90
CA ARG A 28 13.17 -9.28 -17.24
C ARG A 28 14.49 -8.49 -17.23
N GLY A 29 14.97 -8.09 -16.05
CA GLY A 29 16.14 -7.23 -15.89
C GLY A 29 15.84 -5.75 -16.08
N ASP A 30 14.56 -5.35 -16.05
CA ASP A 30 14.16 -3.96 -16.13
C ASP A 30 14.51 -3.22 -14.83
N ALA A 31 14.93 -1.97 -14.95
CA ALA A 31 15.24 -1.13 -13.80
C ALA A 31 13.94 -0.69 -13.10
N VAL A 32 13.73 -1.17 -11.88
CA VAL A 32 12.64 -0.73 -11.01
C VAL A 32 13.24 0.13 -9.89
N PRO A 33 12.86 1.41 -9.75
CA PRO A 33 13.38 2.26 -8.69
C PRO A 33 13.13 1.65 -7.30
N ASP A 34 14.13 1.73 -6.42
CA ASP A 34 14.04 1.20 -5.06
C ASP A 34 12.85 1.80 -4.30
N GLU A 35 12.55 3.08 -4.54
CA GLU A 35 11.43 3.78 -3.92
C GLU A 35 10.09 3.13 -4.33
N VAL A 36 9.95 2.64 -5.56
CA VAL A 36 8.73 1.96 -6.04
C VAL A 36 8.59 0.59 -5.38
N GLN A 37 9.68 -0.15 -5.23
CA GLN A 37 9.66 -1.43 -4.51
C GLN A 37 9.27 -1.24 -3.05
N ARG A 38 9.79 -0.18 -2.43
CA ARG A 38 9.50 0.17 -1.03
C ARG A 38 8.06 0.63 -0.83
N VAL A 39 7.49 1.38 -1.78
CA VAL A 39 6.06 1.71 -1.77
C VAL A 39 5.21 0.45 -1.82
N GLN A 40 5.55 -0.52 -2.68
CA GLN A 40 4.81 -1.79 -2.77
C GLN A 40 4.82 -2.55 -1.43
N GLU A 41 5.98 -2.65 -0.77
CA GLU A 41 6.09 -3.30 0.54
C GLU A 41 5.23 -2.63 1.61
N LEU A 42 5.23 -1.28 1.65
CA LEU A 42 4.43 -0.53 2.61
C LEU A 42 2.94 -0.68 2.34
N VAL A 43 2.52 -0.71 1.08
CA VAL A 43 1.11 -0.92 0.70
C VAL A 43 0.63 -2.32 1.12
N GLU A 44 1.47 -3.36 0.97
CA GLU A 44 1.16 -4.70 1.47
C GLU A 44 1.02 -4.74 3.00
N CYS A 45 1.87 -4.02 3.73
CA CYS A 45 1.73 -3.89 5.18
C CYS A 45 0.41 -3.19 5.57
N VAL A 46 0.01 -2.14 4.83
CA VAL A 46 -1.26 -1.44 5.03
C VAL A 46 -2.45 -2.36 4.77
N ASP A 47 -2.42 -3.16 3.70
CA ASP A 47 -3.49 -4.12 3.36
C ASP A 47 -3.61 -5.21 4.43
N ASN A 48 -2.49 -5.80 4.84
CA ASN A 48 -2.45 -6.79 5.93
C ASN A 48 -3.03 -6.24 7.24
N ASN A 49 -2.71 -4.98 7.59
CA ASN A 49 -3.26 -4.33 8.78
C ASN A 49 -4.78 -4.12 8.64
N ALA A 50 -5.26 -3.70 7.45
CA ALA A 50 -6.68 -3.55 7.20
C ALA A 50 -7.45 -4.88 7.35
N GLN A 51 -6.91 -5.97 6.82
CA GLN A 51 -7.51 -7.31 6.97
C GLN A 51 -7.58 -7.75 8.44
N LYS A 52 -6.50 -7.55 9.21
CA LYS A 52 -6.48 -7.88 10.66
C LYS A 52 -7.48 -7.05 11.46
N ILE A 53 -7.59 -5.76 11.16
CA ILE A 53 -8.58 -4.88 11.79
C ILE A 53 -10.00 -5.35 11.44
N ALA A 54 -10.29 -5.64 10.17
CA ALA A 54 -11.59 -6.14 9.75
C ALA A 54 -11.97 -7.45 10.47
N ALA A 55 -11.03 -8.39 10.57
CA ALA A 55 -11.22 -9.64 11.31
C ALA A 55 -11.50 -9.39 12.80
N ALA A 56 -10.75 -8.49 13.45
CA ALA A 56 -10.96 -8.13 14.85
C ALA A 56 -12.33 -7.48 15.08
N LEU A 57 -12.77 -6.61 14.18
CA LEU A 57 -14.10 -5.98 14.25
C LEU A 57 -15.23 -6.99 14.09
N VAL A 58 -15.10 -7.96 13.17
CA VAL A 58 -16.08 -9.04 13.01
C VAL A 58 -16.12 -9.95 14.24
N ALA A 59 -14.96 -10.30 14.81
CA ALA A 59 -14.87 -11.10 16.02
C ALA A 59 -15.53 -10.40 17.22
N ASN A 60 -15.28 -9.09 17.38
CA ASN A 60 -15.91 -8.26 18.43
C ASN A 60 -17.42 -8.11 18.26
N ARG A 61 -17.94 -8.12 17.02
CA ARG A 61 -19.40 -8.12 16.78
C ARG A 61 -20.07 -9.44 17.13
N ARG A 62 -19.38 -10.58 16.93
CA ARG A 62 -19.94 -11.92 17.15
C ARG A 62 -19.85 -12.37 18.62
N GLY A 63 -18.85 -11.90 19.36
CA GLY A 63 -18.73 -12.15 20.80
C GLY A 63 -19.45 -11.05 21.61
N ARG A 64 -20.54 -11.38 22.31
CA ARG A 64 -21.07 -10.52 23.38
C ARG A 64 -20.02 -10.44 24.49
N GLY A 65 -19.17 -9.43 24.46
CA GLY A 65 -18.18 -9.16 25.51
C GLY A 65 -16.95 -8.50 24.95
N VAL A 66 -16.79 -7.21 25.25
CA VAL A 66 -15.60 -6.41 24.93
C VAL A 66 -14.38 -7.09 25.54
N ARG A 67 -13.63 -7.85 24.74
CA ARG A 67 -12.30 -8.32 25.13
C ARG A 67 -11.36 -7.13 24.95
N THR A 68 -10.95 -6.51 26.06
CA THR A 68 -10.03 -5.36 26.12
C THR A 68 -8.77 -5.58 25.26
N THR A 69 -8.25 -6.80 25.21
CA THR A 69 -7.12 -7.21 24.37
C THR A 69 -7.32 -7.04 22.86
N GLY A 70 -8.54 -7.16 22.34
CA GLY A 70 -8.83 -6.97 20.91
C GLY A 70 -8.83 -5.49 20.50
N VAL A 71 -9.20 -4.60 21.42
CA VAL A 71 -9.21 -3.14 21.19
C VAL A 71 -7.79 -2.59 21.15
N ASP A 72 -6.93 -3.01 22.08
CA ASP A 72 -5.52 -2.60 22.13
C ASP A 72 -4.74 -3.04 20.87
N THR A 73 -5.02 -4.26 20.39
CA THR A 73 -4.44 -4.78 19.15
C THR A 73 -4.89 -3.96 17.92
N THR A 74 -6.18 -3.59 17.86
CA THR A 74 -6.73 -2.77 16.77
C THR A 74 -6.11 -1.37 16.78
N ALA A 75 -5.94 -0.75 17.95
CA ALA A 75 -5.32 0.56 18.09
C ALA A 75 -3.85 0.56 17.64
N GLN A 76 -3.10 -0.49 17.96
CA GLN A 76 -1.72 -0.65 17.51
C GLN A 76 -1.62 -0.79 15.98
N LEU A 77 -2.47 -1.61 15.37
CA LEU A 77 -2.51 -1.78 13.91
C LEU A 77 -2.84 -0.47 13.18
N LEU A 78 -3.77 0.33 13.73
CA LEU A 78 -4.10 1.66 13.20
C LEU A 78 -2.92 2.64 13.31
N LYS A 79 -2.18 2.61 14.42
CA LYS A 79 -0.98 3.44 14.61
C LYS A 79 0.11 3.08 13.61
N GLU A 80 0.34 1.79 13.38
CA GLU A 80 1.26 1.29 12.36
C GLU A 80 0.82 1.69 10.95
N GLN A 81 -0.46 1.53 10.63
CA GLN A 81 -1.02 1.90 9.33
C GLN A 81 -0.81 3.39 9.03
N LYS A 82 -1.04 4.28 10.01
CA LYS A 82 -0.75 5.70 9.90
C LYS A 82 0.72 5.98 9.59
N ARG A 83 1.64 5.26 10.23
CA ARG A 83 3.08 5.40 9.99
C ARG A 83 3.47 4.95 8.58
N PHE A 84 2.94 3.83 8.09
CA PHE A 84 3.21 3.35 6.74
C PHE A 84 2.68 4.30 5.68
N ILE A 85 1.47 4.84 5.84
CA ILE A 85 0.90 5.85 4.93
C ILE A 85 1.78 7.10 4.87
N ALA A 86 2.30 7.57 6.00
CA ALA A 86 3.22 8.71 6.02
C ALA A 86 4.52 8.43 5.24
N GLN A 87 5.09 7.22 5.40
CA GLN A 87 6.29 6.80 4.65
C GLN A 87 6.02 6.67 3.15
N ILE A 88 4.85 6.18 2.76
CA ILE A 88 4.42 6.12 1.36
C ILE A 88 4.37 7.54 0.76
N ALA A 89 3.76 8.50 1.46
CA ALA A 89 3.68 9.88 1.00
C ALA A 89 5.07 10.52 0.81
N GLU A 90 6.00 10.26 1.73
CA GLU A 90 7.38 10.72 1.61
C GLU A 90 8.10 10.11 0.39
N LEU A 91 7.91 8.82 0.12
CA LEU A 91 8.48 8.17 -1.07
C LEU A 91 7.89 8.73 -2.37
N TYR A 92 6.60 9.06 -2.39
CA TYR A 92 5.99 9.73 -3.53
C TYR A 92 6.61 11.11 -3.80
N GLU A 93 6.88 11.89 -2.74
CA GLU A 93 7.58 13.17 -2.86
C GLU A 93 9.03 13.00 -3.38
N GLN A 94 9.72 11.94 -2.98
CA GLN A 94 11.07 11.65 -3.50
C GLN A 94 11.03 11.29 -4.99
N LEU A 95 10.07 10.43 -5.38
CA LEU A 95 9.86 10.04 -6.78
C LEU A 95 9.47 11.24 -7.66
N SER A 96 8.62 12.14 -7.18
CA SER A 96 8.20 13.32 -7.94
C SER A 96 9.40 14.26 -8.22
N ARG A 97 10.29 14.44 -7.26
CA ARG A 97 11.50 15.28 -7.39
C ARG A 97 12.55 14.67 -8.32
N LYS A 98 12.67 13.35 -8.37
CA LYS A 98 13.63 12.62 -9.21
C LYS A 98 13.25 12.64 -10.70
N SER A 99 12.00 12.96 -11.02
CA SER A 99 11.48 13.04 -12.38
C SER A 99 11.77 14.36 -13.12
N ALA A 100 12.49 15.31 -12.50
CA ALA A 100 12.92 16.53 -13.19
C ALA A 100 13.94 16.17 -14.29
N PRO A 101 13.64 16.42 -15.59
CA PRO A 101 14.61 16.18 -16.65
C PRO A 101 15.79 17.12 -16.43
N VAL A 102 16.97 16.55 -16.25
CA VAL A 102 18.22 17.29 -16.42
C VAL A 102 18.24 17.73 -17.89
N ALA A 103 17.91 18.99 -18.14
CA ALA A 103 18.10 19.60 -19.45
C ALA A 103 19.57 19.40 -19.85
N PRO A 104 19.87 18.92 -21.07
CA PRO A 104 21.26 18.78 -21.50
C PRO A 104 21.91 20.18 -21.50
N PRO A 105 23.20 20.29 -21.15
CA PRO A 105 23.90 21.56 -21.19
C PRO A 105 23.83 22.13 -22.61
N ALA A 106 23.36 23.37 -22.72
CA ALA A 106 23.43 24.12 -23.96
C ALA A 106 24.91 24.35 -24.31
N ASN A 107 25.32 23.84 -25.47
CA ASN A 107 26.59 24.19 -26.10
C ASN A 107 26.58 25.64 -26.60
#